data_AF-X6FGZ7-F1
#
_entry.id   AF-X6FGZ7-F1
#
_cell.length_a   1.000
_cell.length_b   1.000
_cell.length_c   1.000
_cell.angle_alpha   90.00
_cell.angle_beta   90.00
_cell.angle_gamma   90.00
#
_symmetry.space_group_name_H-M   'P 1'
#
loop_
_entity.id
_entity.type
_entity.pdbx_description
1 polymer ?
#
loop_
_entity_poly.entity_id
_entity_poly.type
_entity_poly.pdbx_seq_one_letter_code
_entity_poly.pdbx_strand_id
1 'polypeptide(L)'
;MEKITTVGLDLAKSVFQVHGIAEEGPVIVRRTLRRSQVLDFFRKLQPCLVGMEACGSAHYWAREIQALGHTVRMMPPAYVKAYLKRNKTDAADAEAICEAVTRPTMRYVPVKTQDEQAAGMVLKARDLLIRQRTQTINALRAHLAELGIVRATGLVGIVSLAAIVRDDSDLRLPGAARMALEELVEQIETVTARIERLDRKILEAIRKDDNARRLTAIPGVGPIFAATVRAVVPDPAGFKTGRDFAAWIGLTPRAHSSGGKERSVRSQSAETSNCARCLSLEQRRSSSSPVVASRHHHG
;
A
#
# COMPACT_ATOMS: atom_id res chain seq x y z
N MET A 1 -31.08 -23.46 -21.51
CA MET A 1 -30.10 -22.36 -21.48
C MET A 1 -28.97 -22.83 -20.59
N GLU A 2 -27.76 -22.99 -21.12
CA GLU A 2 -26.63 -23.52 -20.36
C GLU A 2 -26.32 -22.62 -19.16
N LYS A 3 -26.00 -23.24 -18.02
CA LYS A 3 -25.78 -22.54 -16.76
C LYS A 3 -24.34 -22.05 -16.69
N ILE A 4 -24.15 -20.75 -16.46
CA ILE A 4 -22.83 -20.17 -16.18
C ILE A 4 -22.40 -20.61 -14.78
N THR A 5 -21.29 -21.35 -14.70
CA THR A 5 -20.73 -21.85 -13.44
C THR A 5 -19.54 -21.04 -12.97
N THR A 6 -18.78 -20.47 -13.91
CA THR A 6 -17.59 -19.66 -13.60
C THR A 6 -17.55 -18.40 -14.47
N VAL A 7 -17.14 -17.28 -13.88
CA VAL A 7 -16.96 -15.99 -14.54
C VAL A 7 -15.58 -15.43 -14.22
N GLY A 8 -14.80 -15.07 -15.22
CA GLY A 8 -13.69 -14.14 -15.10
C GLY A 8 -14.17 -12.71 -15.35
N LEU A 9 -13.93 -11.82 -14.39
CA LEU A 9 -14.27 -10.41 -14.46
C LEU A 9 -12.98 -9.58 -14.43
N ASP A 10 -12.66 -8.96 -15.56
CA ASP A 10 -11.60 -7.95 -15.61
C ASP A 10 -12.15 -6.56 -15.25
N LEU A 11 -11.42 -5.87 -14.39
CA LEU A 11 -11.86 -4.63 -13.75
C LEU A 11 -11.11 -3.42 -14.32
N ALA A 12 -11.87 -2.46 -14.86
CA ALA A 12 -11.33 -1.12 -15.14
C ALA A 12 -12.14 -0.02 -14.45
N LYS A 13 -11.81 1.24 -14.77
CA LYS A 13 -12.49 2.40 -14.18
C LYS A 13 -13.96 2.49 -14.61
N SER A 14 -14.22 2.35 -15.90
CA SER A 14 -15.54 2.60 -16.52
C SER A 14 -16.08 1.41 -17.32
N VAL A 15 -15.19 0.61 -17.89
CA VAL A 15 -15.50 -0.50 -18.79
C VAL A 15 -14.91 -1.79 -18.21
N PHE A 16 -15.71 -2.85 -18.17
CA PHE A 16 -15.39 -4.13 -17.58
C PHE A 16 -15.52 -5.21 -18.65
N GLN A 17 -14.72 -6.27 -18.56
CA GLN A 17 -14.88 -7.43 -19.44
C GLN A 17 -15.31 -8.64 -18.63
N VAL A 18 -16.32 -9.32 -19.16
CA VAL A 18 -16.85 -10.56 -18.61
C VAL A 18 -16.54 -11.70 -19.55
N HIS A 19 -16.02 -12.79 -18.99
CA HIS A 19 -15.87 -14.07 -19.65
C HIS A 19 -16.53 -15.14 -18.76
N GLY A 20 -17.59 -15.79 -19.22
CA GLY A 20 -18.33 -16.79 -18.44
C GLY A 20 -18.42 -18.12 -19.17
N ILE A 21 -18.18 -19.21 -18.43
CA ILE A 21 -18.15 -20.58 -18.95
C ILE A 21 -19.16 -21.48 -18.22
N ALA A 22 -19.57 -22.56 -18.88
CA ALA A 22 -20.32 -23.66 -18.28
C ALA A 22 -19.39 -24.61 -17.50
N GLU A 23 -19.98 -25.62 -16.84
CA GLU A 23 -19.24 -26.64 -16.08
C GLU A 23 -18.20 -27.40 -16.92
N GLU A 24 -18.54 -27.73 -18.16
CA GLU A 24 -17.69 -28.48 -19.10
C GLU A 24 -16.67 -27.59 -19.84
N GLY A 25 -16.59 -26.30 -19.49
CA GLY A 25 -15.69 -25.32 -20.11
C GLY A 25 -16.15 -24.59 -21.38
N PRO A 26 -17.33 -24.81 -22.01
CA PRO A 26 -17.74 -23.99 -23.15
C PRO A 26 -18.04 -22.56 -22.71
N VAL A 27 -17.68 -21.59 -23.56
CA VAL A 27 -17.90 -20.17 -23.32
C VAL A 27 -19.36 -19.83 -23.60
N ILE A 28 -20.10 -19.41 -22.56
CA ILE A 28 -21.51 -19.00 -22.66
C ILE A 28 -21.61 -17.49 -22.90
N VAL A 29 -20.75 -16.69 -22.27
CA VAL A 29 -20.81 -15.24 -22.37
C VAL A 29 -19.42 -14.62 -22.46
N ARG A 30 -19.24 -13.74 -23.45
CA ARG A 30 -18.07 -12.86 -23.57
C ARG A 30 -18.56 -11.48 -23.95
N ARG A 31 -18.51 -10.51 -23.03
CA ARG A 31 -19.01 -9.17 -23.30
C ARG A 31 -18.42 -8.08 -22.44
N THR A 32 -18.47 -6.88 -23.00
CA THR A 32 -18.15 -5.63 -22.33
C THR A 32 -19.32 -5.15 -21.48
N LEU A 33 -19.06 -4.71 -20.24
CA LEU A 33 -20.02 -4.08 -19.35
C LEU A 33 -19.58 -2.67 -18.97
N ARG A 34 -20.52 -1.73 -18.88
CA ARG A 34 -20.30 -0.46 -18.18
C ARG A 34 -20.37 -0.70 -16.67
N ARG A 35 -19.70 0.15 -15.90
CA ARG A 35 -19.74 0.15 -14.42
C ARG A 35 -21.15 -0.03 -13.85
N SER A 36 -22.15 0.71 -14.36
CA SER A 36 -23.54 0.63 -13.87
C SER A 36 -24.23 -0.70 -14.17
N GLN A 37 -23.74 -1.47 -15.14
CA GLN A 37 -24.38 -2.71 -15.60
C GLN A 37 -23.86 -3.95 -14.87
N VAL A 38 -22.78 -3.84 -14.09
CA VAL A 38 -22.11 -4.99 -13.46
C VAL A 38 -23.04 -5.71 -12.48
N LEU A 39 -23.66 -4.99 -11.54
CA LEU A 39 -24.53 -5.61 -10.54
C LEU A 39 -25.82 -6.16 -11.16
N ASP A 40 -26.40 -5.46 -12.13
CA ASP A 40 -27.58 -5.94 -12.86
C ASP A 40 -27.28 -7.20 -13.67
N PHE A 41 -26.06 -7.35 -14.18
CA PHE A 41 -25.63 -8.58 -14.82
C PHE A 41 -25.58 -9.73 -13.82
N PHE A 42 -24.89 -9.57 -12.68
CA PHE A 42 -24.76 -10.63 -11.68
C PHE A 42 -26.10 -11.00 -11.03
N ARG A 43 -27.00 -10.03 -10.79
CA ARG A 43 -28.35 -10.29 -10.23
C ARG A 43 -29.20 -11.23 -11.10
N LYS A 44 -28.94 -11.27 -12.42
CA LYS A 44 -29.65 -12.14 -13.36
C LYS A 44 -29.04 -13.54 -13.44
N LEU A 45 -27.85 -13.75 -12.87
CA LEU A 45 -27.18 -15.04 -12.87
C LEU A 45 -27.56 -15.84 -11.62
N GLN A 46 -27.56 -17.16 -11.75
CA GLN A 46 -27.52 -18.03 -10.58
C GLN A 46 -26.17 -17.90 -9.86
N PRO A 47 -26.08 -18.23 -8.56
CA PRO A 47 -24.82 -18.31 -7.83
C PRO A 47 -23.77 -19.10 -8.61
N CYS A 48 -22.58 -18.51 -8.74
CA CYS A 48 -21.48 -19.03 -9.54
C CYS A 48 -20.13 -18.61 -8.94
N LEU A 49 -19.04 -19.20 -9.43
CA LEU A 49 -17.68 -18.80 -9.09
C LEU A 49 -17.27 -17.57 -9.89
N VAL A 50 -16.76 -16.53 -9.24
CA VAL A 50 -16.30 -15.29 -9.89
C VAL A 50 -14.83 -15.06 -9.57
N GLY A 51 -13.99 -15.15 -10.59
CA GLY A 51 -12.59 -14.77 -10.55
C GLY A 51 -12.41 -13.28 -10.82
N MET A 52 -11.53 -12.63 -10.07
CA MET A 52 -11.17 -11.22 -10.24
C MET A 52 -9.68 -11.03 -9.98
N GLU A 53 -9.02 -10.15 -10.71
CA GLU A 53 -7.67 -9.72 -10.35
C GLU A 53 -7.74 -8.76 -9.15
N ALA A 54 -6.83 -8.93 -8.18
CA ALA A 54 -6.69 -8.03 -7.06
C ALA A 54 -6.11 -6.68 -7.51
N CYS A 55 -7.00 -5.68 -7.61
CA CYS A 55 -6.66 -4.31 -7.96
C CYS A 55 -7.33 -3.32 -6.98
N GLY A 56 -7.08 -2.02 -7.15
CA GLY A 56 -7.55 -0.97 -6.23
C GLY A 56 -9.07 -0.93 -6.00
N SER A 57 -9.87 -1.35 -6.99
CA SER A 57 -11.34 -1.38 -6.89
C SER A 57 -11.91 -2.78 -6.61
N ALA A 58 -11.08 -3.83 -6.60
CA ALA A 58 -11.54 -5.22 -6.59
C ALA A 58 -12.31 -5.59 -5.33
N HIS A 59 -11.88 -5.13 -4.16
CA HIS A 59 -12.56 -5.44 -2.90
C HIS A 59 -14.00 -4.90 -2.84
N TYR A 60 -14.27 -3.72 -3.41
CA TYR A 60 -15.64 -3.19 -3.49
C TYR A 60 -16.52 -4.15 -4.29
N TRP A 61 -16.09 -4.47 -5.51
CA TRP A 61 -16.85 -5.35 -6.39
C TRP A 61 -16.99 -6.76 -5.83
N ALA A 62 -15.95 -7.29 -5.19
CA ALA A 62 -16.00 -8.59 -4.57
C ALA A 62 -17.09 -8.65 -3.49
N ARG A 63 -17.19 -7.65 -2.61
CA ARG A 63 -18.25 -7.59 -1.60
C ARG A 63 -19.65 -7.47 -2.21
N GLU A 64 -19.82 -6.58 -3.18
CA GLU A 64 -21.13 -6.39 -3.82
C GLU A 64 -21.60 -7.66 -4.55
N ILE A 65 -20.68 -8.35 -5.24
CA ILE A 65 -20.98 -9.59 -5.96
C ILE A 65 -21.20 -10.75 -4.97
N GLN A 66 -20.45 -10.80 -3.86
CA GLN A 66 -20.71 -11.76 -2.77
C GLN A 66 -22.08 -11.55 -2.13
N ALA A 67 -22.52 -10.30 -1.94
CA ALA A 67 -23.83 -9.98 -1.39
C ALA A 67 -25.00 -10.45 -2.28
N LEU A 68 -24.75 -10.65 -3.59
CA LEU A 68 -25.70 -11.27 -4.53
C LEU A 68 -25.68 -12.82 -4.48
N GLY A 69 -24.87 -13.43 -3.63
CA GLY A 69 -24.80 -14.87 -3.42
C GLY A 69 -23.73 -15.60 -4.24
N HIS A 70 -22.87 -14.88 -4.97
CA HIS A 70 -21.79 -15.52 -5.73
C HIS A 70 -20.56 -15.80 -4.86
N THR A 71 -19.80 -16.84 -5.24
CA THR A 71 -18.51 -17.11 -4.62
C THR A 71 -17.43 -16.32 -5.34
N VAL A 72 -16.89 -15.28 -4.71
CA VAL A 72 -15.84 -14.45 -5.32
C VAL A 72 -14.46 -14.87 -4.84
N ARG A 73 -13.51 -14.96 -5.77
CA ARG A 73 -12.10 -15.25 -5.50
C ARG A 73 -11.20 -14.21 -6.18
N MET A 74 -10.52 -13.41 -5.38
CA MET A 74 -9.54 -12.43 -5.88
C MET A 74 -8.17 -13.06 -6.02
N MET A 75 -7.47 -12.83 -7.13
CA MET A 75 -6.15 -13.43 -7.41
C MET A 75 -5.07 -12.35 -7.52
N PRO A 76 -3.83 -12.61 -7.06
CA PRO A 76 -2.71 -11.72 -7.32
C PRO A 76 -2.48 -11.50 -8.83
N PRO A 77 -2.15 -10.28 -9.29
CA PRO A 77 -1.86 -9.99 -10.70
C PRO A 77 -0.82 -10.93 -11.33
N ALA A 78 0.20 -11.30 -10.57
CA ALA A 78 1.27 -12.18 -11.03
C ALA A 78 0.78 -13.59 -11.39
N TYR A 79 -0.29 -14.07 -10.73
CA TYR A 79 -0.85 -15.39 -11.01
C TYR A 79 -1.77 -15.37 -12.22
N VAL A 80 -2.57 -14.31 -12.39
CA VAL A 80 -3.38 -14.10 -13.59
C VAL A 80 -2.49 -13.98 -14.84
N LYS A 81 -1.38 -13.23 -14.74
CA LYS A 81 -0.44 -13.01 -15.85
C LYS A 81 0.08 -14.31 -16.48
N ALA A 82 0.19 -15.40 -15.73
CA ALA A 82 0.65 -16.69 -16.24
C ALA A 82 -0.32 -17.35 -17.24
N TYR A 83 -1.59 -16.93 -17.23
CA TYR A 83 -2.65 -17.44 -18.11
C TYR A 83 -2.93 -16.50 -19.30
N LEU A 84 -2.22 -15.37 -19.41
CA LEU A 84 -2.36 -14.47 -20.54
C LEU A 84 -1.75 -15.06 -21.81
N LYS A 85 -2.56 -15.12 -22.86
CA LYS A 85 -2.13 -15.51 -24.22
C LYS A 85 -1.37 -14.34 -24.88
N ARG A 86 -0.64 -14.61 -25.98
CA ARG A 86 0.29 -13.68 -26.65
C ARG A 86 -0.25 -12.26 -26.94
N ASN A 87 -1.55 -12.09 -27.19
CA ASN A 87 -2.16 -10.80 -27.51
C ASN A 87 -2.92 -10.24 -26.31
N LYS A 88 -2.41 -9.14 -25.74
CA LYS A 88 -3.06 -8.45 -24.63
C LYS A 88 -4.31 -7.71 -25.10
N THR A 89 -5.46 -8.11 -24.61
CA THR A 89 -6.75 -7.42 -24.79
C THR A 89 -7.55 -7.59 -23.50
N ASP A 90 -8.38 -6.63 -23.12
CA ASP A 90 -9.20 -6.72 -21.89
C ASP A 90 -10.06 -8.01 -21.88
N ALA A 91 -10.51 -8.46 -23.04
CA ALA A 91 -11.30 -9.68 -23.16
C ALA A 91 -10.45 -10.96 -23.00
N ALA A 92 -9.17 -10.92 -23.37
CA ALA A 92 -8.21 -11.98 -23.07
C ALA A 92 -7.80 -11.96 -21.58
N ASP A 93 -7.74 -10.78 -20.96
CA ASP A 93 -7.49 -10.64 -19.52
C ASP A 93 -8.64 -11.27 -18.72
N ALA A 94 -9.91 -11.01 -19.08
CA ALA A 94 -11.06 -11.67 -18.46
C ALA A 94 -11.09 -13.20 -18.66
N GLU A 95 -10.69 -13.68 -19.83
CA GLU A 95 -10.54 -15.11 -20.12
C GLU A 95 -9.45 -15.76 -19.24
N ALA A 96 -8.30 -15.12 -19.13
CA ALA A 96 -7.20 -15.59 -18.28
C ALA A 96 -7.60 -15.62 -16.79
N ILE A 97 -8.35 -14.62 -16.31
CA ILE A 97 -8.94 -14.62 -14.97
C ILE A 97 -9.90 -15.81 -14.79
N CYS A 98 -10.78 -16.03 -15.78
CA CYS A 98 -11.74 -17.13 -15.75
C CYS A 98 -11.03 -18.50 -15.69
N GLU A 99 -9.94 -18.66 -16.44
CA GLU A 99 -9.16 -19.88 -16.42
C GLU A 99 -8.40 -20.05 -15.10
N ALA A 100 -7.71 -19.00 -14.64
CA ALA A 100 -6.89 -19.01 -13.44
C ALA A 100 -7.71 -19.35 -12.17
N VAL A 101 -8.94 -18.84 -12.06
CA VAL A 101 -9.74 -19.04 -10.84
C VAL A 101 -10.15 -20.50 -10.61
N THR A 102 -10.20 -21.31 -11.67
CA THR A 102 -10.56 -22.74 -11.59
C THR A 102 -9.43 -23.63 -11.06
N ARG A 103 -8.20 -23.10 -10.97
CA ARG A 103 -7.01 -23.91 -10.66
C ARG A 103 -6.97 -24.26 -9.17
N PRO A 104 -6.85 -25.55 -8.80
CA PRO A 104 -7.00 -26.01 -7.42
C PRO A 104 -5.85 -25.54 -6.50
N THR A 105 -4.69 -25.24 -7.06
CA THR A 105 -3.49 -24.79 -6.32
C THR A 105 -3.41 -23.27 -6.18
N MET A 106 -4.41 -22.54 -6.68
CA MET A 106 -4.41 -21.08 -6.69
C MET A 106 -4.52 -20.52 -5.26
N ARG A 107 -3.72 -19.49 -4.96
CA ARG A 107 -3.90 -18.71 -3.72
C ARG A 107 -4.65 -17.43 -4.01
N TYR A 108 -5.56 -17.09 -3.11
CA TYR A 108 -6.45 -15.95 -3.26
C TYR A 108 -6.11 -14.86 -2.25
N VAL A 109 -6.39 -13.61 -2.65
CA VAL A 109 -6.33 -12.45 -1.78
C VAL A 109 -7.65 -12.37 -1.01
N PRO A 110 -7.64 -12.33 0.33
CA PRO A 110 -8.87 -12.17 1.11
C PRO A 110 -9.60 -10.88 0.74
N VAL A 111 -10.94 -10.97 0.68
CA VAL A 111 -11.79 -9.80 0.45
C VAL A 111 -11.84 -9.00 1.75
N LYS A 112 -11.31 -7.78 1.73
CA LYS A 112 -11.32 -6.89 2.90
C LYS A 112 -12.73 -6.36 3.19
N THR A 113 -13.06 -6.19 4.45
CA THR A 113 -14.24 -5.44 4.89
C THR A 113 -14.08 -3.94 4.56
N GLN A 114 -15.16 -3.16 4.63
CA GLN A 114 -15.06 -1.71 4.45
C GLN A 114 -14.17 -1.06 5.52
N ASP A 115 -14.25 -1.52 6.77
CA ASP A 115 -13.45 -1.00 7.87
C ASP A 115 -11.96 -1.31 7.71
N GLU A 116 -11.60 -2.52 7.28
CA GLU A 116 -10.21 -2.90 6.98
C GLU A 116 -9.62 -2.05 5.84
N GLN A 117 -10.43 -1.77 4.81
CA GLN A 117 -10.02 -0.86 3.74
C GLN A 117 -9.84 0.57 4.25
N ALA A 118 -10.77 1.07 5.07
CA ALA A 118 -10.72 2.41 5.64
C ALA A 118 -9.48 2.59 6.53
N ALA A 119 -9.15 1.59 7.36
CA ALA A 119 -7.91 1.59 8.15
C ALA A 119 -6.66 1.70 7.26
N GLY A 120 -6.63 0.96 6.15
CA GLY A 120 -5.57 1.07 5.15
C GLY A 120 -5.48 2.46 4.49
N MET A 121 -6.62 3.12 4.26
CA MET A 121 -6.66 4.48 3.68
C MET A 121 -6.05 5.52 4.64
N VAL A 122 -6.29 5.42 5.95
CA VAL A 122 -5.68 6.31 6.95
C VAL A 122 -4.15 6.25 6.88
N LEU A 123 -3.59 5.04 6.79
CA LEU A 123 -2.14 4.82 6.68
C LEU A 123 -1.57 5.34 5.36
N LYS A 124 -2.28 5.11 4.24
CA LYS A 124 -1.88 5.62 2.91
C LYS A 124 -1.93 7.14 2.86
N ALA A 125 -2.94 7.77 3.45
CA ALA A 125 -3.05 9.23 3.56
C ALA A 125 -1.90 9.81 4.39
N ARG A 126 -1.56 9.17 5.50
CA ARG A 126 -0.40 9.56 6.32
C ARG A 126 0.91 9.49 5.54
N ASP A 127 1.19 8.40 4.82
CA ASP A 127 2.41 8.29 4.02
C ASP A 127 2.47 9.33 2.89
N LEU A 128 1.33 9.65 2.27
CA LEU A 128 1.25 10.76 1.30
C LEU A 128 1.66 12.09 1.93
N LEU A 129 1.11 12.45 3.09
CA LEU A 129 1.46 13.68 3.79
C LEU A 129 2.95 13.72 4.19
N ILE A 130 3.52 12.59 4.64
CA ILE A 130 4.95 12.51 4.94
C ILE A 130 5.81 12.78 3.70
N ARG A 131 5.44 12.22 2.55
CA ARG A 131 6.13 12.48 1.28
C ARG A 131 6.03 13.94 0.87
N GLN A 132 4.84 14.53 0.94
CA GLN A 132 4.62 15.96 0.66
C GLN A 132 5.49 16.83 1.57
N ARG A 133 5.46 16.61 2.89
CA ARG A 133 6.33 17.33 3.83
C ARG A 133 7.81 17.21 3.48
N THR A 134 8.26 16.00 3.16
CA THR A 134 9.67 15.75 2.79
C THR A 134 10.04 16.50 1.50
N GLN A 135 9.15 16.49 0.50
CA GLN A 135 9.33 17.23 -0.74
C GLN A 135 9.41 18.74 -0.48
N THR A 136 8.50 19.31 0.33
CA THR A 136 8.52 20.73 0.66
C THR A 136 9.77 21.12 1.47
N ILE A 137 10.20 20.30 2.43
CA ILE A 137 11.47 20.51 3.16
C ILE A 137 12.66 20.53 2.21
N ASN A 138 12.70 19.61 1.24
CA ASN A 138 13.79 19.55 0.28
C ASN A 138 13.79 20.76 -0.66
N ALA A 139 12.62 21.24 -1.08
CA ALA A 139 12.49 22.47 -1.86
C ALA A 139 12.97 23.70 -1.07
N LEU A 140 12.50 23.88 0.17
CA LEU A 140 12.94 24.95 1.07
C LEU A 140 14.47 24.96 1.22
N ARG A 141 15.06 23.79 1.44
CA ARG A 141 16.53 23.64 1.56
C ARG A 141 17.26 23.99 0.27
N ALA A 142 16.75 23.55 -0.87
CA ALA A 142 17.37 23.82 -2.17
C ALA A 142 17.39 25.32 -2.47
N HIS A 143 16.25 26.00 -2.31
CA HIS A 143 16.16 27.44 -2.54
C HIS A 143 17.01 28.26 -1.55
N LEU A 144 17.05 27.88 -0.27
CA LEU A 144 17.92 28.55 0.69
C LEU A 144 19.41 28.30 0.39
N ALA A 145 19.76 27.13 -0.15
CA ALA A 145 21.12 26.83 -0.58
C ALA A 145 21.57 27.66 -1.80
N GLU A 146 20.65 27.99 -2.73
CA GLU A 146 20.92 28.93 -3.84
C GLU A 146 21.33 30.33 -3.33
N LEU A 147 20.86 30.70 -2.13
CA LEU A 147 21.21 31.94 -1.42
C LEU A 147 22.35 31.76 -0.40
N GLY A 148 23.06 30.62 -0.42
CA GLY A 148 24.17 30.32 0.48
C GLY A 148 23.78 29.97 1.92
N ILE A 149 22.48 29.80 2.21
CA ILE A 149 21.97 29.47 3.54
C ILE A 149 21.81 27.96 3.66
N VAL A 150 22.78 27.31 4.32
CA VAL A 150 22.78 25.86 4.54
C VAL A 150 22.70 25.53 6.03
N ARG A 151 21.90 24.51 6.39
CA ARG A 151 21.77 23.99 7.76
C ARG A 151 21.79 22.46 7.78
N ALA A 152 22.05 21.90 8.96
CA ALA A 152 22.10 20.46 9.18
C ALA A 152 20.80 19.75 8.78
N THR A 153 20.89 18.44 8.48
CA THR A 153 19.72 17.60 8.27
C THR A 153 18.95 17.37 9.58
N GLY A 154 17.63 17.17 9.49
CA GLY A 154 16.77 16.91 10.67
C GLY A 154 16.00 18.11 11.20
N LEU A 155 15.28 17.90 12.31
CA LEU A 155 14.30 18.83 12.86
C LEU A 155 14.91 20.17 13.25
N VAL A 156 16.04 20.14 13.97
CA VAL A 156 16.75 21.36 14.42
C VAL A 156 17.13 22.24 13.24
N GLY A 157 17.62 21.63 12.15
CA GLY A 157 17.96 22.36 10.94
C GLY A 157 16.75 22.99 10.27
N ILE A 158 15.61 22.31 10.25
CA ILE A 158 14.36 22.85 9.66
C ILE A 158 13.85 24.04 10.48
N VAL A 159 13.84 23.93 11.81
CA VAL A 159 13.43 25.03 12.71
C VAL A 159 14.34 26.24 12.51
N SER A 160 15.65 26.04 12.38
CA SER A 160 16.60 27.13 12.11
C SER A 160 16.35 27.79 10.75
N LEU A 161 16.05 27.02 9.69
CA LEU A 161 15.74 27.57 8.37
C LEU A 161 14.43 28.38 8.39
N ALA A 162 13.40 27.87 9.06
CA ALA A 162 12.14 28.57 9.23
C ALA A 162 12.31 29.90 10.00
N ALA A 163 13.16 29.91 11.04
CA ALA A 163 13.46 31.14 11.77
C ALA A 163 14.14 32.20 10.89
N ILE A 164 15.05 31.80 10.00
CA ILE A 164 15.71 32.71 9.05
C ILE A 164 14.69 33.29 8.04
N VAL A 165 13.80 32.45 7.53
CA VAL A 165 12.74 32.89 6.61
C VAL A 165 11.76 33.87 7.27
N ARG A 166 11.53 33.75 8.58
CA ARG A 166 10.63 34.64 9.35
C ARG A 166 11.31 35.88 9.92
N ASP A 167 12.63 35.94 9.89
CA ASP A 167 13.37 37.09 10.38
C ASP A 167 13.49 38.15 9.29
N ASP A 168 12.57 39.13 9.29
CA ASP A 168 12.55 40.25 8.34
C ASP A 168 13.84 41.09 8.35
N SER A 169 14.63 41.02 9.43
CA SER A 169 15.91 41.72 9.53
C SER A 169 17.05 40.96 8.82
N ASP A 170 16.85 39.71 8.42
CA ASP A 170 17.85 38.93 7.71
C ASP A 170 18.00 39.39 6.25
N LEU A 171 18.99 40.25 6.01
CA LEU A 171 19.25 40.85 4.69
C LEU A 171 19.76 39.85 3.64
N ARG A 172 20.07 38.60 4.01
CA ARG A 172 20.51 37.56 3.05
C ARG A 172 19.37 37.08 2.15
N LEU A 173 18.11 37.34 2.54
CA LEU A 173 16.92 36.91 1.84
C LEU A 173 16.29 38.10 1.08
N PRO A 174 16.32 38.10 -0.26
CA PRO A 174 15.56 39.07 -1.05
C PRO A 174 14.06 38.96 -0.75
N GLY A 175 13.34 40.08 -0.72
CA GLY A 175 11.92 40.11 -0.32
C GLY A 175 11.01 39.16 -1.11
N ALA A 176 11.22 39.04 -2.42
CA ALA A 176 10.47 38.09 -3.26
C ALA A 176 10.75 36.62 -2.89
N ALA A 177 12.00 36.30 -2.54
CA ALA A 177 12.37 34.96 -2.08
C ALA A 177 11.77 34.69 -0.69
N ARG A 178 11.82 35.66 0.23
CA ARG A 178 11.21 35.55 1.56
C ARG A 178 9.73 35.20 1.46
N MET A 179 8.97 35.97 0.70
CA MET A 179 7.54 35.73 0.46
C MET A 179 7.28 34.31 -0.06
N ALA A 180 8.03 33.85 -1.08
CA ALA A 180 7.84 32.51 -1.62
C ALA A 180 8.26 31.39 -0.65
N LEU A 181 9.29 31.60 0.16
CA LEU A 181 9.78 30.60 1.12
C LEU A 181 8.90 30.51 2.37
N GLU A 182 8.22 31.59 2.75
CA GLU A 182 7.25 31.60 3.85
C GLU A 182 6.08 30.64 3.56
N GLU A 183 5.56 30.63 2.34
CA GLU A 183 4.55 29.65 1.88
C GLU A 183 5.00 28.20 2.08
N LEU A 184 6.29 27.91 1.81
CA LEU A 184 6.85 26.56 2.03
C LEU A 184 6.95 26.23 3.52
N VAL A 185 7.33 27.19 4.36
CA VAL A 185 7.40 27.02 5.82
C VAL A 185 6.01 26.75 6.39
N GLU A 186 5.00 27.54 6.02
CA GLU A 186 3.62 27.34 6.45
C GLU A 186 3.06 25.98 5.99
N GLN A 187 3.37 25.57 4.76
CA GLN A 187 2.96 24.26 4.26
C GLN A 187 3.62 23.13 5.06
N ILE A 188 4.89 23.24 5.43
CA ILE A 188 5.60 22.24 6.26
C ILE A 188 4.90 22.10 7.63
N GLU A 189 4.56 23.21 8.27
CA GLU A 189 3.90 23.22 9.58
C GLU A 189 2.48 22.64 9.49
N THR A 190 1.71 23.09 8.51
CA THR A 190 0.34 22.61 8.27
C THR A 190 0.32 21.11 8.02
N VAL A 191 1.20 20.61 7.14
CA VAL A 191 1.28 19.18 6.84
C VAL A 191 1.79 18.39 8.05
N THR A 192 2.72 18.94 8.84
CA THR A 192 3.20 18.32 10.09
C THR A 192 2.07 18.12 11.09
N ALA A 193 1.27 19.16 11.36
CA ALA A 193 0.12 19.07 12.26
C ALA A 193 -0.92 18.03 11.78
N ARG A 194 -1.14 17.93 10.46
CA ARG A 194 -2.03 16.92 9.86
C ARG A 194 -1.49 15.50 10.05
N ILE A 195 -0.18 15.29 9.90
CA ILE A 195 0.47 13.98 10.16
C ILE A 195 0.29 13.60 11.62
N GLU A 196 0.57 14.50 12.56
CA GLU A 196 0.43 14.23 14.00
C GLU A 196 -1.00 13.91 14.41
N ARG A 197 -1.98 14.57 13.78
CA ARG A 197 -3.40 14.25 13.98
C ARG A 197 -3.73 12.82 13.52
N LEU A 198 -3.18 12.37 12.38
CA LEU A 198 -3.37 10.99 11.93
C LEU A 198 -2.61 10.00 12.83
N ASP A 199 -1.42 10.35 13.30
CA ASP A 199 -0.65 9.54 14.27
C ASP A 199 -1.45 9.26 15.53
N ARG A 200 -2.09 10.29 16.11
CA ARG A 200 -2.96 10.11 17.29
C ARG A 200 -4.12 9.15 17.02
N LYS A 201 -4.82 9.31 15.90
CA LYS A 201 -5.92 8.42 15.51
C LYS A 201 -5.48 6.98 15.32
N ILE A 202 -4.31 6.75 14.71
CA ILE A 202 -3.75 5.41 14.52
C ILE A 202 -3.41 4.79 15.88
N LEU A 203 -2.80 5.55 16.79
CA LEU A 203 -2.48 5.10 18.15
C LEU A 203 -3.74 4.73 18.95
N GLU A 204 -4.79 5.54 18.86
CA GLU A 204 -6.08 5.26 19.51
C GLU A 204 -6.72 3.97 18.98
N ALA A 205 -6.66 3.72 17.66
CA ALA A 205 -7.16 2.49 17.07
C ALA A 205 -6.38 1.26 17.56
N ILE A 206 -5.05 1.33 17.60
CA ILE A 206 -4.19 0.25 18.10
C ILE A 206 -4.48 -0.09 19.55
N ARG A 207 -4.71 0.91 20.41
CA ARG A 207 -5.01 0.69 21.83
C ARG A 207 -6.24 -0.18 22.05
N LYS A 208 -7.15 -0.23 21.08
CA LYS A 208 -8.39 -1.02 21.13
C LYS A 208 -8.26 -2.38 20.43
N ASP A 209 -7.15 -2.66 19.75
CA ASP A 209 -6.90 -3.93 19.05
C ASP A 209 -5.84 -4.75 19.81
N ASP A 210 -6.26 -5.84 20.46
CA ASP A 210 -5.38 -6.72 21.23
C ASP A 210 -4.29 -7.37 20.38
N ASN A 211 -4.56 -7.68 19.11
CA ASN A 211 -3.55 -8.22 18.19
C ASN A 211 -2.52 -7.14 17.83
N ALA A 212 -2.97 -5.90 17.60
CA ALA A 212 -2.07 -4.78 17.36
C ALA A 212 -1.17 -4.50 18.59
N ARG A 213 -1.74 -4.58 19.81
CA ARG A 213 -0.98 -4.45 21.06
C ARG A 213 0.08 -5.54 21.22
N ARG A 214 -0.26 -6.79 20.89
CA ARG A 214 0.70 -7.91 20.89
C ARG A 214 1.83 -7.67 19.89
N LEU A 215 1.53 -7.15 18.70
CA LEU A 215 2.56 -6.79 17.71
C LEU A 215 3.51 -5.72 18.26
N THR A 216 3.01 -4.69 18.93
CA THR A 216 3.86 -3.63 19.53
C THR A 216 4.74 -4.09 20.68
N ALA A 217 4.50 -5.29 21.25
CA ALA A 217 5.38 -5.86 22.26
C ALA A 217 6.66 -6.47 21.66
N ILE A 218 6.72 -6.66 20.34
CA ILE A 218 7.89 -7.20 19.66
C ILE A 218 8.99 -6.11 19.61
N PRO A 219 10.22 -6.39 20.06
CA PRO A 219 11.32 -5.43 19.96
C PRO A 219 11.52 -4.91 18.53
N GLY A 220 11.52 -3.59 18.37
CA GLY A 220 11.67 -2.94 17.06
C GLY A 220 10.37 -2.80 16.24
N VAL A 221 9.23 -3.25 16.76
CA VAL A 221 7.90 -3.02 16.16
C VAL A 221 7.21 -1.85 16.85
N GLY A 222 7.14 -0.72 16.17
CA GLY A 222 6.38 0.42 16.65
C GLY A 222 4.88 0.32 16.33
N PRO A 223 4.06 1.20 16.94
CA PRO A 223 2.62 1.20 16.72
C PRO A 223 2.24 1.43 15.25
N ILE A 224 2.92 2.34 14.55
CA ILE A 224 2.62 2.61 13.14
C ILE A 224 2.88 1.37 12.29
N PHE A 225 3.97 0.65 12.55
CA PHE A 225 4.23 -0.60 11.87
C PHE A 225 3.19 -1.68 12.21
N ALA A 226 2.83 -1.84 13.49
CA ALA A 226 1.79 -2.78 13.92
C ALA A 226 0.44 -2.51 13.25
N ALA A 227 -0.02 -1.25 13.21
CA ALA A 227 -1.24 -0.88 12.49
C ALA A 227 -1.14 -1.17 10.98
N THR A 228 0.04 -0.92 10.38
CA THR A 228 0.27 -1.21 8.97
C THR A 228 0.15 -2.70 8.68
N VAL A 229 0.76 -3.55 9.51
CA VAL A 229 0.63 -5.01 9.39
C VAL A 229 -0.82 -5.43 9.52
N ARG A 230 -1.57 -4.94 10.53
CA ARG A 230 -2.99 -5.28 10.71
C ARG A 230 -3.87 -4.86 9.53
N ALA A 231 -3.63 -3.69 8.94
CA ALA A 231 -4.44 -3.20 7.81
C ALA A 231 -4.09 -3.87 6.46
N VAL A 232 -2.84 -4.31 6.31
CA VAL A 232 -2.33 -4.86 5.05
C VAL A 232 -2.43 -6.39 5.02
N VAL A 233 -2.44 -7.04 6.19
CA VAL A 233 -2.48 -8.51 6.36
C VAL A 233 -3.82 -8.93 6.97
N PRO A 234 -4.86 -9.13 6.14
CA PRO A 234 -6.17 -9.53 6.63
C PRO A 234 -6.16 -10.96 7.21
N ASP A 235 -5.39 -11.89 6.62
CA ASP A 235 -5.26 -13.26 7.09
C ASP A 235 -3.80 -13.68 7.27
N PRO A 236 -3.28 -13.69 8.50
CA PRO A 236 -1.94 -14.18 8.81
C PRO A 236 -1.76 -15.69 8.55
N ALA A 237 -2.83 -16.49 8.60
CA ALA A 237 -2.75 -17.94 8.37
C ALA A 237 -2.46 -18.27 6.90
N GLY A 238 -2.61 -17.30 5.99
CA GLY A 238 -2.20 -17.41 4.59
C GLY A 238 -0.69 -17.60 4.38
N PHE A 239 0.14 -17.41 5.41
CA PHE A 239 1.59 -17.62 5.36
C PHE A 239 1.97 -18.93 6.05
N LYS A 240 2.67 -19.82 5.33
CA LYS A 240 3.14 -21.10 5.88
C LYS A 240 4.23 -20.90 6.94
N THR A 241 5.09 -19.89 6.74
CA THR A 241 6.21 -19.59 7.62
C THR A 241 6.41 -18.08 7.79
N GLY A 242 7.09 -17.68 8.88
CA GLY A 242 7.52 -16.29 9.06
C GLY A 242 8.48 -15.79 7.97
N ARG A 243 9.23 -16.70 7.32
CA ARG A 243 10.08 -16.34 6.16
C ARG A 243 9.23 -15.96 4.95
N ASP A 244 8.14 -16.68 4.69
CA ASP A 244 7.22 -16.35 3.61
C ASP A 244 6.57 -14.98 3.85
N PHE A 245 6.21 -14.70 5.11
CA PHE A 245 5.72 -13.39 5.51
C PHE A 245 6.77 -12.30 5.28
N ALA A 246 7.99 -12.48 5.79
CA ALA A 246 9.09 -11.52 5.63
C ALA A 246 9.42 -11.25 4.16
N ALA A 247 9.42 -12.29 3.32
CA ALA A 247 9.63 -12.14 1.88
C ALA A 247 8.49 -11.36 1.22
N TRP A 248 7.25 -11.61 1.64
CA TRP A 248 6.08 -10.90 1.14
C TRP A 248 6.11 -9.41 1.51
N ILE A 249 6.40 -9.05 2.77
CA ILE A 249 6.53 -7.63 3.18
C ILE A 249 7.84 -6.96 2.69
N GLY A 250 8.70 -7.68 1.95
CA GLY A 250 9.91 -7.13 1.33
C GLY A 250 11.10 -6.96 2.28
N LEU A 251 11.15 -7.73 3.37
CA LEU A 251 12.25 -7.74 4.34
C LEU A 251 13.37 -8.72 3.99
N THR A 252 13.14 -9.67 3.09
CA THR A 252 14.21 -10.55 2.59
C THR A 252 14.79 -10.00 1.28
N PRO A 253 16.12 -9.99 1.10
CA PRO A 253 16.73 -9.74 -0.20
C PRO A 253 16.21 -10.75 -1.25
N ARG A 254 15.86 -10.28 -2.44
CA ARG A 254 15.47 -11.15 -3.56
C ARG A 254 16.72 -11.46 -4.38
N ALA A 255 17.07 -12.73 -4.51
CA ALA A 255 18.14 -13.17 -5.40
C ALA A 255 17.62 -13.24 -6.84
N HIS A 256 18.15 -12.40 -7.73
CA HIS A 256 18.06 -12.64 -9.17
C HIS A 256 19.32 -13.39 -9.59
N SER A 257 19.17 -14.66 -9.97
CA SER A 257 20.23 -15.40 -10.66
C SER A 257 19.84 -15.56 -12.12
N SER A 258 20.55 -14.85 -12.99
CA SER A 258 20.61 -15.15 -14.43
C SER A 258 22.07 -15.08 -14.86
N GLY A 259 22.61 -16.20 -15.37
CA GLY A 259 23.95 -16.22 -15.96
C GLY A 259 25.11 -16.00 -14.99
N GLY A 260 25.05 -16.51 -13.76
CA GLY A 260 26.19 -16.55 -12.83
C GLY A 260 26.58 -15.22 -12.18
N LYS A 261 25.76 -14.17 -12.30
CA LYS A 261 25.96 -12.89 -11.59
C LYS A 261 24.80 -12.62 -10.65
N GLU A 262 25.08 -12.61 -9.35
CA GLU A 262 24.11 -12.19 -8.33
C GLU A 262 23.93 -10.67 -8.37
N ARG A 263 22.68 -10.23 -8.53
CA ARG A 263 22.28 -8.85 -8.22
C ARG A 263 21.07 -8.90 -7.29
N SER A 264 21.21 -8.29 -6.12
CA SER A 264 20.10 -8.14 -5.16
C SER A 264 19.26 -6.93 -5.55
N VAL A 265 17.96 -7.13 -5.81
CA VAL A 265 17.02 -6.04 -6.08
C VAL A 265 15.77 -6.23 -5.21
N ARG A 266 15.34 -5.16 -4.51
CA ARG A 266 14.09 -5.14 -3.74
C ARG A 266 12.93 -4.80 -4.69
N SER A 267 12.07 -5.77 -4.99
CA SER A 267 10.77 -5.50 -5.64
C SER A 267 9.71 -5.25 -4.55
N GLN A 268 9.07 -4.09 -4.55
CA GLN A 268 7.99 -3.74 -3.63
C GLN A 268 6.68 -3.57 -4.40
N SER A 269 5.58 -4.15 -3.91
CA SER A 269 4.24 -3.72 -4.31
C SER A 269 3.91 -2.42 -3.56
N ALA A 270 2.94 -1.64 -4.04
CA ALA A 270 2.53 -0.40 -3.36
C ALA A 270 2.08 -0.63 -1.90
N GLU A 271 1.59 -1.84 -1.59
CA GLU A 271 1.15 -2.20 -0.23
C GLU A 271 2.32 -2.68 0.65
N THR A 272 3.31 -3.37 0.09
CA THR A 272 4.50 -3.81 0.83
C THR A 272 5.54 -2.69 0.99
N SER A 273 5.49 -1.67 0.15
CA SER A 273 6.32 -0.46 0.27
C SER A 273 6.06 0.30 1.58
N ASN A 274 4.80 0.34 2.05
CA ASN A 274 4.46 0.97 3.34
C ASN A 274 5.03 0.19 4.55
N CYS A 275 4.96 -1.15 4.53
CA CYS A 275 5.56 -2.00 5.59
C CYS A 275 7.09 -1.85 5.63
N ALA A 276 7.75 -1.98 4.48
CA ALA A 276 9.21 -1.88 4.39
C ALA A 276 9.72 -0.49 4.80
N ARG A 277 8.97 0.57 4.46
CA ARG A 277 9.31 1.94 4.84
C ARG A 277 9.12 2.20 6.34
N CYS A 278 8.02 1.75 6.95
CA CYS A 278 7.80 1.92 8.39
C CYS A 278 8.92 1.26 9.20
N LEU A 279 9.32 0.04 8.85
CA LEU A 279 10.46 -0.64 9.50
C LEU A 279 11.78 0.10 9.28
N SER A 280 12.03 0.65 8.09
CA SER A 280 13.26 1.42 7.84
C SER A 280 13.33 2.72 8.66
N LEU A 281 12.19 3.32 8.97
CA LEU A 281 12.09 4.52 9.81
C LEU A 281 12.25 4.18 11.30
N GLU A 282 11.69 3.04 11.75
CA GLU A 282 11.82 2.55 13.12
C GLU A 282 13.24 2.08 13.43
N GLN A 283 13.90 1.37 12.50
CA GLN A 283 15.31 0.97 12.65
C GLN A 283 16.26 2.18 12.73
N ARG A 284 15.97 3.26 12.00
CA ARG A 284 16.74 4.53 12.08
C ARG A 284 16.52 5.26 13.42
N ARG A 285 15.32 5.14 14.02
CA ARG A 285 15.03 5.70 15.36
C ARG A 285 15.70 4.89 16.48
N SER A 286 15.76 3.56 16.36
CA SER A 286 16.48 2.73 17.33
C SER A 286 18.01 2.92 17.27
N SER A 287 18.57 3.19 16.10
CA SER A 287 20.01 3.44 15.94
C SER A 287 20.45 4.86 16.33
N SER A 288 19.52 5.74 16.70
CA SER A 288 19.78 7.12 17.13
C SER A 288 19.49 7.38 18.61
N SER A 289 19.18 6.33 19.40
CA SER A 289 19.18 6.42 20.87
C SER A 289 20.61 6.22 21.38
N PRO A 290 21.15 7.10 22.23
CA PRO A 290 22.43 6.86 22.88
C PRO A 290 22.23 5.67 23.83
N VAL A 291 22.86 4.54 23.52
CA VAL A 291 23.00 3.44 24.48
C VAL A 291 23.77 4.01 25.66
N VAL A 292 23.09 4.18 26.80
CA VAL A 292 23.72 4.46 28.09
C VAL A 292 24.63 3.27 28.38
N ALA A 293 25.92 3.45 28.14
CA ALA A 293 26.94 2.49 28.55
C ALA A 293 27.02 2.51 30.08
N SER A 294 26.31 1.59 30.73
CA SER A 294 26.52 1.28 32.14
C SER A 294 27.92 0.66 32.28
N ARG A 295 28.89 1.47 32.70
CA ARG A 295 30.17 0.98 33.20
C ARG A 295 29.92 0.15 34.46
N HIS A 296 29.99 -1.16 34.35
CA HIS A 296 30.28 -2.00 35.50
C HIS A 296 31.77 -1.88 35.82
N HIS A 297 32.08 -1.14 36.89
CA HIS A 297 33.32 -1.33 37.64
C HIS A 297 33.16 -2.57 38.50
N HIS A 298 34.02 -3.57 38.30
CA HIS A 298 34.39 -4.60 39.28
C HIS A 298 35.86 -4.96 39.03
N GLY A 299 36.66 -4.94 40.09
CA GLY A 299 38.06 -5.43 40.12
C GLY A 299 39.09 -4.33 40.12
#